data_AF-W1YGF2-F1
#
_entry.id   AF-W1YGF2-F1
#
_cell.length_a   1.000
_cell.length_b   1.000
_cell.length_c   1.000
_cell.angle_alpha   90.00
_cell.angle_beta   90.00
_cell.angle_gamma   90.00
#
_symmetry.space_group_name_H-M   'P 1'
#
loop_
_entity.id
_entity.type
_entity.pdbx_description
1 polymer ?
#
loop_
_entity_poly.entity_id
_entity_poly.type
_entity_poly.pdbx_seq_one_letter_code
_entity_poly.pdbx_strand_id
1 'polypeptide(L)'
;PAIRPLISGGKLLEYSAHMVPEGGLAMVPQMVNDGVMIVGDAAGFCLNLGFTVRGMDLAIASAQAAATTVIAAKERADFSASSLAQYKRELEQSCVMRDMQHFRKIPALMLTRAL
;
A
#
# COMPACT_ATOMS: atom_id res chain seq x y z
N PRO A 1 -31.64 16.30 -6.76
CA PRO A 1 -30.25 15.80 -6.85
C PRO A 1 -29.31 16.56 -5.91
N ALA A 2 -28.54 15.86 -5.06
CA ALA A 2 -27.75 16.48 -3.97
C ALA A 2 -26.44 17.18 -4.39
N ILE A 3 -25.76 16.69 -5.44
CA ILE A 3 -24.44 17.21 -5.86
C ILE A 3 -24.54 18.39 -6.84
N ARG A 4 -25.50 18.36 -7.77
CA ARG A 4 -25.63 19.35 -8.86
C ARG A 4 -25.60 20.83 -8.40
N PRO A 5 -26.28 21.22 -7.30
CA PRO A 5 -26.23 22.61 -6.82
C PRO A 5 -24.84 23.04 -6.33
N LEU A 6 -24.04 22.12 -5.78
CA LEU A 6 -22.72 22.42 -5.18
C LEU A 6 -21.64 22.79 -6.21
N ILE A 7 -21.82 22.36 -7.46
CA ILE A 7 -20.83 22.54 -8.55
C ILE A 7 -21.34 23.45 -9.68
N SER A 8 -22.49 24.09 -9.49
CA SER A 8 -23.13 24.92 -10.52
C SER A 8 -22.23 26.09 -10.93
N GLY A 9 -22.05 26.30 -12.23
CA GLY A 9 -21.16 27.34 -12.78
C GLY A 9 -19.67 27.00 -12.76
N GLY A 10 -19.29 25.84 -12.20
CA GLY A 10 -17.93 25.33 -12.24
C GLY A 10 -17.50 24.91 -13.65
N LYS A 11 -16.19 24.93 -13.91
CA LYS A 11 -15.57 24.46 -15.15
C LYS A 11 -14.71 23.23 -14.85
N LEU A 12 -14.94 22.14 -15.60
CA LEU A 12 -14.07 20.97 -15.55
C LEU A 12 -12.69 21.33 -16.11
N LEU A 13 -11.64 21.15 -15.31
CA LEU A 13 -10.25 21.40 -15.72
C LEU A 13 -9.50 20.11 -16.06
N GLU A 14 -9.79 19.02 -15.35
CA GLU A 14 -9.10 17.75 -15.48
C GLU A 14 -10.04 16.58 -15.21
N TYR A 15 -9.81 15.47 -15.90
CA TYR A 15 -10.47 14.19 -15.67
C TYR A 15 -9.42 13.08 -15.72
N SER A 16 -9.36 12.27 -14.67
CA SER A 16 -8.40 11.16 -14.57
C SER A 16 -9.06 9.93 -13.93
N ALA A 17 -8.42 8.78 -14.13
CA ALA A 17 -8.81 7.52 -13.53
C ALA A 17 -7.55 6.76 -13.10
N HIS A 18 -7.66 5.98 -12.03
CA HIS A 18 -6.57 5.17 -11.49
C HIS A 18 -7.13 3.88 -10.88
N MET A 19 -6.32 2.82 -10.87
CA MET A 19 -6.67 1.57 -10.20
C MET A 19 -6.19 1.61 -8.76
N VAL A 20 -7.01 1.11 -7.82
CA VAL A 20 -6.65 1.03 -6.41
C VAL A 20 -6.56 -0.44 -6.01
N PRO A 21 -5.49 -0.89 -5.30
CA PRO A 21 -5.40 -2.24 -4.78
C PRO A 21 -6.45 -2.49 -3.66
N GLU A 22 -7.33 -3.47 -3.81
CA GLU A 22 -8.40 -3.76 -2.83
C GLU A 22 -8.35 -5.17 -2.22
N GLY A 23 -7.40 -6.01 -2.62
CA GLY A 23 -7.28 -7.39 -2.12
C GLY A 23 -6.77 -7.51 -0.67
N GLY A 24 -6.38 -6.39 -0.05
CA GLY A 24 -5.87 -6.35 1.33
C GLY A 24 -4.64 -7.23 1.53
N LEU A 25 -4.43 -7.76 2.73
CA LEU A 25 -3.23 -8.54 3.04
C LEU A 25 -3.06 -9.80 2.16
N ALA A 26 -4.15 -10.37 1.64
CA ALA A 26 -4.11 -11.56 0.80
C ALA A 26 -3.48 -11.31 -0.59
N MET A 27 -3.39 -10.06 -1.04
CA MET A 27 -2.79 -9.71 -2.34
C MET A 27 -1.29 -9.39 -2.26
N VAL A 28 -0.73 -9.28 -1.05
CA VAL A 28 0.67 -8.87 -0.87
C VAL A 28 1.59 -9.95 -1.48
N PRO A 29 2.41 -9.60 -2.49
CA PRO A 29 3.25 -10.57 -3.19
C PRO A 29 4.50 -10.89 -2.38
N GLN A 30 5.39 -11.72 -2.94
CA GLN A 30 6.78 -11.76 -2.47
C GLN A 30 7.42 -10.38 -2.68
N MET A 31 7.78 -9.72 -1.59
CA MET A 31 8.25 -8.33 -1.63
C MET A 31 9.75 -8.16 -1.82
N VAL A 32 10.54 -9.22 -1.66
CA VAL A 32 12.01 -9.18 -1.68
C VAL A 32 12.56 -10.32 -2.52
N ASN A 33 13.58 -10.03 -3.32
CA ASN A 33 14.45 -11.02 -3.95
C ASN A 33 15.85 -10.42 -4.17
N ASP A 34 16.78 -11.18 -4.77
CA ASP A 34 18.13 -10.68 -5.09
C ASP A 34 18.06 -9.38 -5.90
N GLY A 35 18.60 -8.31 -5.34
CA GLY A 35 18.67 -6.99 -5.95
C GLY A 35 17.35 -6.23 -6.05
N VAL A 36 16.23 -6.71 -5.47
CA VAL A 36 14.92 -6.10 -5.66
C VAL A 36 14.05 -6.09 -4.39
N MET A 37 13.34 -4.98 -4.20
CA MET A 37 12.27 -4.82 -3.20
C MET A 37 11.05 -4.17 -3.86
N ILE A 38 9.85 -4.60 -3.47
CA ILE A 38 8.56 -4.06 -3.97
C ILE A 38 7.92 -3.21 -2.87
N VAL A 39 7.46 -2.01 -3.21
CA VAL A 39 6.91 -1.02 -2.27
C VAL A 39 5.56 -0.47 -2.75
N GLY A 40 4.81 0.20 -1.87
CA GLY A 40 3.57 0.91 -2.18
C GLY A 40 2.49 0.06 -2.85
N ASP A 41 1.76 0.64 -3.81
CA ASP A 41 0.66 -0.03 -4.50
C ASP A 41 1.10 -1.30 -5.25
N ALA A 42 2.36 -1.34 -5.74
CA ALA A 42 2.91 -2.54 -6.37
C ALA A 42 3.06 -3.71 -5.39
N ALA A 43 3.24 -3.42 -4.09
CA ALA A 43 3.23 -4.42 -3.02
C ALA A 43 1.81 -4.68 -2.47
N GLY A 44 0.79 -4.02 -3.02
CA GLY A 44 -0.60 -4.13 -2.55
C GLY A 44 -0.87 -3.35 -1.26
N PHE A 45 -0.05 -2.34 -0.93
CA PHE A 45 -0.22 -1.55 0.29
C PHE A 45 -1.27 -0.45 0.14
N CYS A 46 -2.52 -0.88 0.08
CA CYS A 46 -3.67 0.01 0.09
C CYS A 46 -4.79 -0.59 0.94
N LEU A 47 -5.54 0.28 1.60
CA LEU A 47 -6.67 -0.06 2.46
C LEU A 47 -7.89 0.70 1.99
N ASN A 48 -8.84 -0.03 1.38
CA ASN A 48 -10.19 0.46 1.17
C ASN A 48 -11.08 0.02 2.35
N LEU A 49 -11.50 0.99 3.17
CA LEU A 49 -12.38 0.78 4.32
C LEU A 49 -13.83 1.20 4.03
N GLY A 50 -14.16 1.56 2.79
CA GLY A 50 -15.50 1.93 2.31
C GLY A 50 -15.89 3.37 2.63
N PHE A 51 -15.55 3.85 3.82
CA PHE A 51 -15.68 5.26 4.21
C PHE A 51 -14.37 6.04 4.11
N THR A 52 -13.24 5.34 4.03
CA THR A 52 -11.90 5.92 3.86
C THR A 52 -11.06 5.02 2.97
N VAL A 53 -10.28 5.60 2.07
CA VAL A 53 -9.23 4.92 1.30
C VAL A 53 -7.87 5.47 1.75
N ARG A 54 -6.97 4.58 2.21
CA ARG A 54 -5.60 4.91 2.63
C ARG A 54 -4.60 4.14 1.76
N GLY A 55 -3.50 4.78 1.42
CA GLY A 55 -2.49 4.19 0.52
C GLY A 55 -1.23 5.03 0.43
N MET A 56 -1.36 6.36 0.36
CA MET A 56 -0.20 7.27 0.31
C MET A 56 0.72 7.13 1.52
N ASP A 57 0.14 7.07 2.70
CA ASP A 57 0.86 6.89 3.96
C ASP A 57 1.54 5.52 4.06
N LEU A 58 0.87 4.46 3.61
CA LEU A 58 1.45 3.11 3.54
C LEU A 58 2.58 3.04 2.51
N ALA A 59 2.42 3.71 1.36
CA ALA A 59 3.45 3.83 0.34
C ALA A 59 4.69 4.54 0.88
N ILE A 60 4.52 5.68 1.55
CA ILE A 60 5.62 6.43 2.17
C ILE A 60 6.33 5.58 3.23
N ALA A 61 5.58 4.98 4.16
CA ALA A 61 6.17 4.15 5.21
C ALA A 61 6.92 2.93 4.64
N SER A 62 6.36 2.29 3.60
CA SER A 62 7.01 1.17 2.93
C SER A 62 8.27 1.59 2.16
N ALA A 63 8.27 2.77 1.55
CA ALA A 63 9.45 3.32 0.88
C ALA A 63 10.55 3.67 1.88
N GLN A 64 10.20 4.21 3.04
CA GLN A 64 11.16 4.49 4.11
C GLN A 64 11.83 3.19 4.62
N ALA A 65 11.05 2.14 4.87
CA ALA A 65 11.58 0.83 5.26
C ALA A 65 12.52 0.23 4.19
N ALA A 66 12.16 0.35 2.92
CA ALA A 66 13.00 -0.09 1.81
C ALA A 66 14.29 0.74 1.70
N ALA A 67 14.21 2.06 1.89
CA ALA A 67 15.35 2.97 1.86
C ALA A 67 16.36 2.64 2.98
N THR A 68 15.89 2.47 4.23
CA THR A 68 16.74 2.04 5.34
C THR A 68 17.44 0.71 5.03
N THR A 69 16.71 -0.24 4.45
CA THR A 69 17.25 -1.56 4.09
C THR A 69 18.33 -1.47 3.01
N VAL A 70 18.09 -0.70 1.94
CA VAL A 70 19.05 -0.60 0.83
C VAL A 70 20.30 0.18 1.22
N ILE A 71 20.19 1.17 2.12
CA ILE A 71 21.34 1.90 2.67
C ILE A 71 22.24 0.91 3.43
N ALA A 72 21.66 0.11 4.33
CA ALA A 72 22.42 -0.89 5.09
C ALA A 72 23.00 -2.00 4.18
N ALA A 73 22.27 -2.43 3.15
CA ALA A 73 22.77 -3.38 2.16
C ALA A 73 23.96 -2.83 1.37
N LYS A 74 23.92 -1.54 1.02
CA LYS A 74 25.01 -0.84 0.32
C LYS A 74 26.28 -0.77 1.17
N GLU A 75 26.17 -0.51 2.48
CA GLU A 75 27.31 -0.52 3.41
C GLU A 75 28.00 -1.89 3.47
N ARG A 76 27.22 -2.96 3.34
CA ARG A 76 27.72 -4.35 3.32
C ARG A 76 28.15 -4.84 1.94
N ALA A 77 27.87 -4.06 0.88
CA ALA A 77 27.97 -4.48 -0.52
C ALA A 77 27.23 -5.81 -0.82
N ASP A 78 26.12 -6.06 -0.12
CA ASP A 78 25.34 -7.30 -0.23
C ASP A 78 23.86 -6.97 -0.47
N PHE A 79 23.41 -7.20 -1.70
CA PHE A 79 22.04 -7.00 -2.16
C PHE A 79 21.30 -8.33 -2.39
N SER A 80 21.80 -9.42 -1.80
CA SER A 80 21.10 -10.71 -1.84
C SER A 80 19.74 -10.62 -1.15
N ALA A 81 18.84 -11.54 -1.47
CA ALA A 81 17.52 -11.66 -0.85
C ALA A 81 17.61 -11.76 0.68
N SER A 82 18.67 -12.37 1.22
CA SER A 82 18.88 -12.52 2.66
C SER A 82 19.24 -11.18 3.33
N SER A 83 20.10 -10.38 2.72
CA SER A 83 20.45 -9.03 3.19
C SER A 83 19.22 -8.10 3.10
N LEU A 84 18.48 -8.16 2.00
CA LEU A 84 17.28 -7.37 1.77
C LEU A 84 16.06 -7.83 2.60
N ALA A 85 16.09 -9.03 3.19
CA ALA A 85 15.01 -9.52 4.05
C ALA A 85 14.77 -8.64 5.30
N GLN A 86 15.71 -7.74 5.64
CA GLN A 86 15.49 -6.73 6.66
C GLN A 86 14.26 -5.86 6.34
N TYR A 87 13.97 -5.59 5.07
CA TYR A 87 12.79 -4.81 4.67
C TYR A 87 11.48 -5.37 5.23
N LYS A 88 11.34 -6.71 5.21
CA LYS A 88 10.16 -7.36 5.77
C LYS A 88 10.05 -7.14 7.28
N ARG A 89 11.17 -7.18 8.01
CA ARG A 89 11.21 -6.93 9.47
C ARG A 89 10.85 -5.48 9.79
N GLU A 90 11.36 -4.52 9.04
CA GLU A 90 11.02 -3.10 9.17
C GLU A 90 9.51 -2.88 8.95
N LEU A 91 8.93 -3.53 7.92
CA LEU A 91 7.50 -3.47 7.64
C LEU A 91 6.65 -4.07 8.77
N GLU A 92 7.06 -5.21 9.33
CA GLU A 92 6.40 -5.87 10.47
C GLU A 92 6.35 -4.99 11.73
N GLN A 93 7.35 -4.13 11.91
CA GLN A 93 7.42 -3.16 13.02
C GLN A 93 6.68 -1.85 12.74
N SER A 94 6.46 -1.54 11.46
CA SER A 94 5.80 -0.31 11.00
C SER A 94 4.26 -0.34 11.13
N CYS A 95 3.62 0.80 10.81
CA CYS A 95 2.16 0.86 10.66
C CYS A 95 1.64 0.02 9.48
N VAL A 96 2.48 -0.27 8.47
CA VAL A 96 2.04 -0.94 7.24
C VAL A 96 1.48 -2.32 7.54
N MET A 97 2.28 -3.22 8.11
CA MET A 97 1.82 -4.58 8.39
C MET A 97 0.81 -4.63 9.52
N ARG A 98 0.91 -3.71 10.49
CA ARG A 98 -0.07 -3.59 11.57
C ARG A 98 -1.46 -3.30 11.02
N ASP A 99 -1.59 -2.29 10.16
CA ASP A 99 -2.88 -1.89 9.59
C ASP A 99 -3.39 -2.94 8.60
N MET A 100 -2.52 -3.48 7.73
CA MET A 100 -2.87 -4.54 6.78
C MET A 100 -3.39 -5.80 7.49
N GLN A 101 -2.77 -6.20 8.61
CA GLN A 101 -3.24 -7.32 9.42
C GLN A 101 -4.55 -7.02 10.14
N HIS A 102 -4.69 -5.82 10.71
CA HIS A 102 -5.88 -5.41 11.42
C HIS A 102 -7.12 -5.42 10.51
N PHE A 103 -7.00 -4.90 9.28
CA PHE A 103 -8.09 -4.77 8.34
C PHE A 103 -8.20 -5.92 7.32
N ARG A 104 -7.48 -7.03 7.49
CA ARG A 104 -7.40 -8.14 6.51
C ARG A 104 -8.74 -8.75 6.10
N LYS A 105 -9.81 -8.58 6.89
CA LYS A 105 -11.15 -9.14 6.62
C LYS A 105 -12.08 -8.18 5.88
N ILE A 106 -11.72 -6.89 5.78
CA ILE A 106 -12.59 -5.86 5.19
C ILE A 106 -12.93 -6.14 3.72
N PRO A 107 -11.98 -6.53 2.84
CA PRO A 107 -12.32 -6.82 1.45
C PRO A 107 -13.42 -7.88 1.30
N ALA A 108 -13.32 -8.98 2.06
CA ALA A 108 -14.34 -10.03 2.03
C ALA A 108 -15.68 -9.56 2.61
N LEU A 109 -15.67 -8.74 3.66
CA LEU A 109 -16.88 -8.17 4.25
C LEU A 109 -17.65 -7.31 3.24
N MET A 110 -16.96 -6.45 2.49
CA MET A 110 -17.58 -5.56 1.49
C MET A 110 -18.14 -6.29 0.28
N LEU A 111 -17.54 -7.43 -0.09
CA LEU A 111 -18.00 -8.26 -1.21
C LEU A 111 -19.17 -9.18 -0.83
N THR A 112 -19.53 -9.28 0.45
CA THR A 112 -20.64 -10.10 0.89
C THR A 112 -21.95 -9.41 0.50
N ARG A 113 -22.79 -10.08 -0.31
CA ARG A 113 -24.17 -9.65 -0.62
C ARG A 113 -25.04 -9.73 0.63
N ALA A 114 -24.92 -8.75 1.50
CA ALA A 114 -25.80 -8.53 2.65
C ALA A 114 -26.15 -7.03 2.75
N LEU A 115 -26.57 -6.45 1.63
CA LEU A 115 -27.41 -5.26 1.48
C LEU A 115 -28.25 -5.44 0.22
#